data_AF-A0A923S443-F1
#
_entry.id   AF-A0A923S443-F1
#
_cell.length_a   1.000
_cell.length_b   1.000
_cell.length_c   1.000
_cell.angle_alpha   90.00
_cell.angle_beta   90.00
_cell.angle_gamma   90.00
#
_symmetry.space_group_name_H-M   'P 1'
#
loop_
_entity.id
_entity.type
_entity.pdbx_description
1 polymer ?
#
loop_
_entity_poly.entity_id
_entity_poly.type
_entity_poly.pdbx_seq_one_letter_code
_entity_poly.pdbx_strand_id
1 'polypeptide(L)'
;MIDKAQTELAKTLWEQSRTAAVQAHQAWDLVMKSQKSLMDSMRSAGAPFAMAADQFDKLMDFHSKQYKAALEYMDKMSEEYRKLLDQQKKK
;
A
#
# COMPACT_ATOMS: atom_id res chain seq x y z
N MET A 1 -14.46 -25.51 -15.04
CA MET A 1 -13.02 -25.84 -15.02
C MET A 1 -12.29 -24.54 -15.34
N ILE A 2 -11.45 -24.03 -14.43
CA ILE A 2 -10.66 -22.81 -14.71
C ILE A 2 -9.57 -23.20 -15.70
N ASP A 3 -9.49 -22.49 -16.82
CA ASP A 3 -8.48 -22.74 -17.84
C ASP A 3 -7.09 -22.29 -17.32
N LYS A 4 -6.04 -23.01 -17.72
CA LYS A 4 -4.64 -22.66 -17.38
C LYS A 4 -4.33 -21.23 -17.84
N ALA A 5 -4.86 -20.81 -18.98
CA ALA A 5 -4.73 -19.45 -19.48
C ALA A 5 -5.38 -18.40 -18.53
N GLN A 6 -6.54 -18.72 -17.95
CA GLN A 6 -7.21 -17.84 -16.98
C GLN A 6 -6.41 -17.71 -15.68
N THR A 7 -5.73 -18.78 -15.26
CA THR A 7 -4.89 -18.78 -14.06
C THR A 7 -3.63 -17.93 -14.25
N GLU A 8 -2.95 -18.05 -15.39
CA GLU A 8 -1.76 -17.23 -15.70
C GLU A 8 -2.13 -15.75 -15.91
N LEU A 9 -3.28 -15.48 -16.53
CA LEU A 9 -3.80 -14.12 -16.66
C LEU A 9 -4.09 -13.50 -15.28
N ALA A 10 -4.75 -14.23 -14.39
CA ALA A 10 -5.04 -13.76 -13.03
C ALA A 10 -3.75 -13.46 -12.25
N LYS A 11 -2.72 -14.32 -12.37
CA LYS A 11 -1.41 -14.08 -11.77
C LYS A 11 -0.75 -12.81 -12.31
N THR A 12 -0.78 -12.61 -13.62
CA THR A 12 -0.21 -11.41 -14.26
C THR A 12 -0.93 -10.15 -13.79
N LEU A 13 -2.26 -10.16 -13.76
CA LEU A 13 -3.07 -9.03 -13.28
C LEU A 13 -2.82 -8.74 -11.80
N TRP A 14 -2.61 -9.77 -10.99
CA TRP A 14 -2.25 -9.62 -9.59
C TRP A 14 -0.90 -8.92 -9.41
N GLU A 15 0.15 -9.38 -10.10
CA GLU A 15 1.49 -8.79 -10.03
C GLU A 15 1.51 -7.33 -10.52
N GLN A 16 0.77 -7.05 -11.60
CA GLN A 16 0.58 -5.68 -12.11
C GLN A 16 -0.12 -4.80 -11.09
N SER A 17 -1.23 -5.28 -10.49
CA SER A 17 -2.00 -4.53 -9.49
C SER A 17 -1.17 -4.25 -8.24
N ARG A 18 -0.40 -5.24 -7.77
CA ARG A 18 0.53 -5.07 -6.63
C ARG A 18 1.58 -4.01 -6.94
N THR A 19 2.18 -4.06 -8.12
CA THR A 19 3.19 -3.07 -8.54
C THR A 19 2.59 -1.67 -8.64
N ALA A 20 1.40 -1.54 -9.23
CA ALA A 20 0.69 -0.27 -9.33
C ALA A 20 0.35 0.31 -7.95
N ALA A 21 -0.10 -0.53 -7.00
CA ALA A 21 -0.36 -0.11 -5.63
C ALA A 21 0.92 0.38 -4.92
N VAL A 22 2.06 -0.28 -5.16
CA VAL A 22 3.37 0.16 -4.64
C VAL A 22 3.79 1.51 -5.20
N GLN A 23 3.71 1.68 -6.52
CA GLN A 23 4.06 2.95 -7.16
C GLN A 23 3.13 4.09 -6.72
N ALA A 24 1.83 3.83 -6.60
CA ALA A 24 0.86 4.83 -6.13
C ALA A 24 1.17 5.28 -4.69
N HIS A 25 1.55 4.34 -3.80
CA HIS A 25 1.95 4.69 -2.45
C HIS A 25 3.25 5.50 -2.41
N GLN A 26 4.24 5.16 -3.24
CA GLN A 26 5.48 5.94 -3.35
C GLN A 26 5.22 7.37 -3.83
N ALA A 27 4.33 7.54 -4.82
CA ALA A 27 3.92 8.86 -5.28
C ALA A 27 3.19 9.64 -4.18
N TRP A 28 2.28 8.99 -3.44
CA TRP A 28 1.61 9.57 -2.29
C TRP A 28 2.61 10.04 -1.22
N ASP A 29 3.56 9.18 -0.83
CA ASP A 29 4.57 9.49 0.20
C ASP A 29 5.42 10.70 -0.20
N LEU A 30 5.80 10.81 -1.47
CA LEU A 30 6.53 11.97 -1.99
C LEU A 30 5.73 13.27 -1.84
N VAL A 31 4.44 13.26 -2.22
CA VAL A 31 3.56 14.43 -2.10
C VAL A 31 3.37 14.80 -0.62
N MET A 32 3.13 13.82 0.25
CA MET A 32 2.94 14.08 1.68
C MET A 32 4.19 14.63 2.34
N LYS A 33 5.39 14.18 1.98
CA LYS A 33 6.67 14.75 2.47
C LYS A 33 6.86 16.20 2.05
N SER A 34 6.45 16.55 0.83
CA SER A 34 6.44 17.96 0.37
C SER A 34 5.47 18.80 1.21
N GLN A 35 4.25 18.31 1.43
CA GLN A 35 3.26 18.98 2.28
C GLN A 35 3.72 19.11 3.72
N LYS A 36 4.35 18.08 4.30
CA LYS A 36 4.96 18.14 5.62
C LYS A 36 5.98 19.27 5.72
N SER A 37 6.87 19.38 4.71
CA SER A 37 7.90 20.42 4.69
C SER A 37 7.29 21.83 4.72
N LEU A 38 6.18 22.04 3.99
CA LEU A 38 5.42 23.29 4.05
C LEU A 38 4.80 23.53 5.43
N MET A 39 4.17 22.53 6.05
CA MET A 39 3.61 22.67 7.39
C MET A 39 4.69 22.95 8.44
N ASP A 40 5.83 22.26 8.36
CA ASP A 40 6.97 22.45 9.25
C ASP A 40 7.58 23.85 9.11
N SER A 41 7.58 24.44 7.91
CA SER A 41 8.01 25.84 7.70
C SER A 41 7.13 26.87 8.41
N MET A 42 5.84 26.55 8.61
CA MET A 42 4.89 27.39 9.31
C MET A 42 4.82 27.08 10.81
N ARG A 43 5.56 26.07 11.30
CA ARG A 43 5.46 25.58 12.67
C ARG A 43 5.74 26.67 13.70
N SER A 44 6.68 27.56 13.41
CA SER A 44 7.04 28.71 14.27
C SER A 44 6.05 29.86 14.19
N ALA A 45 5.07 29.84 13.28
CA ALA A 45 4.06 30.88 13.14
C ALA A 45 3.00 30.85 14.26
N GLY A 46 2.97 29.80 15.08
CA GLY A 46 2.17 29.76 16.30
C GLY A 46 1.60 28.37 16.62
N ALA A 47 0.93 28.28 17.77
CA ALA A 47 0.38 27.02 18.29
C ALA A 47 -0.54 26.26 17.30
N PRO A 48 -1.43 26.90 16.52
CA PRO A 48 -2.26 26.19 15.55
C PRO A 48 -1.46 25.43 14.48
N PHE A 49 -0.35 26.01 14.00
CA PHE A 49 0.49 25.38 12.97
C PHE A 49 1.34 24.24 13.55
N ALA A 50 1.84 24.39 14.78
CA ALA A 50 2.53 23.30 15.48
C ALA A 50 1.62 22.09 15.70
N MET A 51 0.39 22.31 16.17
CA MET A 51 -0.59 21.23 16.32
C MET A 51 -0.96 20.59 14.98
N ALA A 52 -1.12 21.39 13.92
CA ALA A 52 -1.42 20.87 12.58
C ALA A 52 -0.29 19.97 12.05
N ALA A 53 0.97 20.36 12.22
CA ALA A 53 2.13 19.55 11.84
C ALA A 53 2.18 18.21 12.61
N ASP A 54 1.90 18.23 13.92
CA ASP A 54 1.86 17.01 14.74
C ASP A 54 0.72 16.06 14.32
N GLN A 55 -0.45 16.60 13.99
CA GLN A 55 -1.57 15.79 13.50
C GLN A 55 -1.30 15.21 12.11
N PHE A 56 -0.61 15.98 11.26
CA PHE A 56 -0.16 15.50 9.95
C PHE A 56 0.80 14.31 10.08
N ASP A 57 1.74 14.37 11.02
CA ASP A 57 2.67 13.26 11.30
C ASP A 57 1.94 11.98 11.71
N LYS A 58 0.94 12.10 12.59
CA LYS A 58 0.09 10.96 13.00
C LYS A 58 -0.72 10.40 11.83
N LEU A 59 -1.26 11.27 10.97
CA LEU A 59 -2.02 10.85 9.79
C LEU A 59 -1.14 10.07 8.81
N MET A 60 0.08 10.57 8.53
CA MET A 60 1.03 9.88 7.66
C MET A 60 1.43 8.51 8.22
N ASP A 61 1.79 8.43 9.50
CA ASP A 61 2.18 7.17 10.14
C ASP A 61 1.02 6.16 10.13
N PHE A 62 -0.20 6.62 10.43
CA PHE A 62 -1.41 5.78 10.34
C PHE A 62 -1.60 5.24 8.92
N HIS A 63 -1.53 6.10 7.90
CA HIS A 63 -1.68 5.66 6.51
C HIS A 63 -0.58 4.68 6.09
N SER A 64 0.68 4.93 6.44
CA SER A 64 1.79 4.02 6.16
C SER A 64 1.61 2.65 6.82
N LYS A 65 1.08 2.59 8.05
CA LYS A 65 0.75 1.33 8.74
C LYS A 65 -0.39 0.57 8.04
N GLN A 66 -1.47 1.26 7.69
CA GLN A 66 -2.61 0.67 6.96
C GLN A 66 -2.17 0.11 5.60
N TYR A 67 -1.36 0.87 4.87
CA TYR A 67 -0.80 0.45 3.59
C TYR A 67 0.05 -0.82 3.71
N LYS A 68 0.97 -0.87 4.68
CA LYS A 68 1.80 -2.06 4.93
C LYS A 68 0.95 -3.28 5.27
N ALA A 69 -0.02 -3.12 6.18
CA ALA A 69 -0.92 -4.21 6.55
C ALA A 69 -1.74 -4.72 5.35
N ALA A 70 -2.20 -3.82 4.48
CA ALA A 70 -2.92 -4.19 3.27
C ALA A 70 -2.02 -4.99 2.29
N LEU A 71 -0.76 -4.57 2.09
CA LEU A 71 0.19 -5.31 1.27
C LEU A 71 0.49 -6.70 1.85
N GLU A 72 0.73 -6.79 3.15
CA GLU A 72 0.99 -8.07 3.83
C GLU A 72 -0.19 -9.02 3.69
N TYR A 73 -1.42 -8.50 3.85
CA TYR A 73 -2.63 -9.27 3.64
C TYR A 73 -2.75 -9.76 2.19
N MET A 74 -2.51 -8.88 1.22
CA MET A 74 -2.48 -9.24 -0.20
C MET A 74 -1.49 -10.37 -0.48
N ASP A 75 -0.25 -10.24 0.00
CA ASP A 75 0.79 -11.25 -0.19
C ASP A 75 0.40 -12.60 0.43
N LYS A 76 -0.16 -12.59 1.64
CA LYS A 76 -0.67 -13.79 2.30
C LYS A 76 -1.78 -14.48 1.49
N MET A 77 -2.77 -13.72 1.00
CA MET A 77 -3.86 -14.29 0.20
C MET A 77 -3.34 -14.88 -1.13
N SER A 78 -2.34 -14.25 -1.74
CA SER A 78 -1.69 -14.76 -2.94
C SER A 78 -1.00 -16.11 -2.69
N GLU A 79 -0.30 -16.25 -1.57
CA GLU A 79 0.32 -17.51 -1.18
C GLU A 79 -0.68 -18.61 -0.86
N GLU A 80 -1.77 -18.29 -0.16
CA GLU A 80 -2.85 -19.24 0.12
C GLU A 80 -3.50 -19.73 -1.17
N TYR A 81 -3.76 -18.83 -2.11
CA TYR A 81 -4.30 -19.17 -3.42
C TYR A 81 -3.34 -20.09 -4.20
N ARG A 82 -2.04 -19.81 -4.20
CA ARG A 82 -1.03 -20.68 -4.82
C ARG A 82 -1.05 -22.09 -4.20
N LYS A 83 -1.13 -22.21 -2.88
CA LYS A 83 -1.22 -23.51 -2.19
C LYS A 83 -2.47 -24.30 -2.61
N LEU A 84 -3.62 -23.63 -2.73
CA LEU A 84 -4.87 -24.27 -3.17
C LEU A 84 -4.76 -24.80 -4.61
N LEU A 85 -4.14 -24.04 -5.52
CA LEU A 85 -3.91 -24.48 -6.90
C LEU A 85 -2.99 -25.70 -6.96
N ASP A 86 -1.91 -25.72 -6.17
CA ASP A 86 -0.99 -26.86 -6.13
C ASP A 86 -1.63 -28.12 -5.55
N GLN A 87 -2.55 -27.98 -4.59
CA GLN A 87 -3.35 -29.10 -4.08
C GLN A 87 -4.32 -29.65 -5.12
N GLN A 88 -4.92 -28.80 -5.95
CA GLN A 88 -5.79 -29.24 -7.05
C GLN A 88 -5.02 -30.00 -8.13
N LYS A 89 -3.77 -29.61 -8.44
CA LYS A 89 -2.92 -30.31 -9.43
C LYS A 89 -2.44 -31.69 -8.96
N LYS A 90 -2.48 -31.97 -7.66
CA LYS A 90 -2.08 -33.26 -7.07
C LYS A 90 -3.24 -34.25 -6.91
N LYS A 91 -4.47 -33.83 -7.19
CA LYS A 91 -5.66 -34.69 -7.26
C LYS A 91 -5.95 -35.06 -8.71
#